data_AF-A0A3N2RE41-F1
#
_entry.id   AF-A0A3N2RE41-F1
#
_cell.length_a   1.000
_cell.length_b   1.000
_cell.length_c   1.000
_cell.angle_alpha   90.00
_cell.angle_beta   90.00
_cell.angle_gamma   90.00
#
_symmetry.space_group_name_H-M   'P 1'
#
loop_
_entity.id
_entity.type
_entity.pdbx_description
1 polymer ?
#
loop_
_entity_poly.entity_id
_entity_poly.type
_entity_poly.pdbx_seq_one_letter_code
_entity_poly.pdbx_strand_id
1 'polypeptide(L)'
;MFYIGLSAEPRPDAVAAAFAAHAPQARLRWGEFDDDCAGVVFVELHRNASEFPFALHATNLAGGDDYALGLAIARTLSLALDCRSVCDGTRHGPGAYPGWCIVWIEGQAWLGDDYYSLFYDDSPELSADERAQLGPIKLLHRLEL
;
A
#
# COMPACT_ATOMS: atom_id res chain seq x y z
N MET A 1 -8.59 5.81 -4.83
CA MET A 1 -7.12 5.74 -4.82
C MET A 1 -6.71 4.87 -3.65
N PHE A 2 -5.62 4.11 -3.79
CA PHE A 2 -5.03 3.35 -2.69
C PHE A 2 -3.51 3.36 -2.82
N TYR A 3 -2.83 3.07 -1.70
CA TYR A 3 -1.38 3.13 -1.60
C TYR A 3 -0.84 1.81 -1.03
N ILE A 4 0.23 1.30 -1.63
CA ILE A 4 0.88 0.07 -1.18
C ILE A 4 2.35 0.34 -0.93
N GLY A 5 2.79 0.20 0.32
CA GLY A 5 4.20 0.23 0.70
C GLY A 5 4.84 -1.15 0.51
N LEU A 6 6.09 -1.18 0.05
CA LEU A 6 6.88 -2.40 -0.14
C LEU A 6 8.27 -2.25 0.49
N SER A 7 8.72 -3.30 1.19
CA SER A 7 10.06 -3.36 1.78
C SER A 7 11.16 -3.75 0.77
N ALA A 8 10.78 -4.01 -0.48
CA ALA A 8 11.65 -4.36 -1.59
C ALA A 8 11.22 -3.63 -2.86
N GLU A 9 12.16 -3.42 -3.78
CA GLU A 9 11.88 -2.73 -5.04
C GLU A 9 10.86 -3.51 -5.88
N PRO A 10 9.74 -2.89 -6.30
CA PRO A 10 8.75 -3.58 -7.11
C PRO A 10 9.32 -3.88 -8.50
N ARG A 11 9.23 -5.15 -8.90
CA ARG A 11 9.49 -5.54 -10.29
C ARG A 11 8.24 -5.27 -11.14
N PRO A 12 8.32 -4.60 -12.30
CA PRO A 12 7.15 -4.26 -13.11
C PRO A 12 6.29 -5.46 -13.53
N ASP A 13 6.92 -6.61 -13.77
CA ASP A 13 6.24 -7.87 -14.10
C ASP A 13 5.44 -8.43 -12.91
N ALA A 14 5.99 -8.37 -11.70
CA ALA A 14 5.28 -8.78 -10.48
C ALA A 14 4.06 -7.88 -10.19
N VAL A 15 4.20 -6.57 -10.40
CA VAL A 15 3.09 -5.61 -10.28
C VAL A 15 2.01 -5.92 -11.32
N ALA A 16 2.39 -6.08 -12.59
CA ALA A 16 1.45 -6.43 -13.66
C ALA A 16 0.72 -7.75 -13.38
N ALA A 17 1.43 -8.78 -12.92
CA ALA A 17 0.83 -10.06 -12.57
C ALA A 17 -0.16 -9.95 -11.39
N ALA A 18 0.17 -9.16 -10.37
CA ALA A 18 -0.74 -8.91 -9.25
C ALA A 18 -2.04 -8.24 -9.72
N PHE A 19 -1.95 -7.19 -10.55
CA PHE A 19 -3.13 -6.53 -11.10
C PHE A 19 -3.95 -7.44 -12.01
N ALA A 20 -3.30 -8.24 -12.86
CA ALA A 20 -4.01 -9.21 -13.71
C ALA A 20 -4.78 -10.26 -12.89
N ALA A 21 -4.30 -10.63 -11.71
CA ALA A 21 -4.97 -11.60 -10.84
C ALA A 21 -6.21 -11.03 -10.13
N HIS A 22 -6.20 -9.75 -9.74
CA HIS A 22 -7.22 -9.16 -8.86
C HIS A 22 -8.11 -8.11 -9.54
N ALA A 23 -7.68 -7.59 -10.69
CA ALA A 23 -8.44 -6.69 -11.54
C ALA A 23 -8.21 -7.04 -13.03
N PRO A 24 -8.57 -8.26 -13.48
CA PRO A 24 -8.33 -8.73 -14.85
C PRO A 24 -8.98 -7.87 -15.94
N GLN A 25 -10.03 -7.13 -15.59
CA GLN A 25 -10.70 -6.18 -16.46
C GLN A 25 -9.97 -4.83 -16.59
N ALA A 26 -9.04 -4.53 -15.67
CA ALA A 26 -8.34 -3.27 -15.64
C ALA A 26 -7.14 -3.28 -16.59
N ARG A 27 -6.91 -2.14 -17.24
CA ARG A 27 -5.66 -1.88 -17.96
C ARG A 27 -4.69 -1.18 -17.02
N LEU A 28 -3.55 -1.81 -16.74
CA LEU A 28 -2.51 -1.19 -15.92
C LEU A 28 -1.70 -0.19 -16.76
N ARG A 29 -1.48 1.04 -16.25
CA ARG A 29 -0.62 2.05 -16.86
C ARG A 29 0.32 2.63 -15.82
N TRP A 30 1.58 2.81 -16.19
CA TRP A 30 2.57 3.49 -15.35
C TRP A 30 2.59 4.99 -15.65
N GLY A 31 2.66 5.81 -14.60
CA GLY A 31 2.77 7.27 -14.69
C GLY A 31 1.50 8.01 -14.26
N GLU A 32 1.52 9.32 -14.50
CA GLU A 32 0.49 10.26 -14.06
C GLU A 32 -0.85 10.04 -14.77
N PHE A 33 -1.92 10.45 -14.09
CA PHE A 33 -3.29 10.44 -14.59
C PHE A 33 -3.47 11.41 -15.79
N ASP A 34 -4.23 10.96 -16.80
CA ASP A 34 -4.62 11.75 -17.98
C ASP A 34 -6.15 11.71 -18.21
N ASP A 35 -6.72 12.60 -19.02
CA ASP A 35 -8.17 12.82 -19.06
C ASP A 35 -9.02 11.74 -19.80
N ASP A 36 -8.42 10.72 -20.44
CA ASP A 36 -9.16 9.70 -21.23
C ASP A 36 -8.73 8.25 -20.98
N CYS A 37 -9.29 7.65 -19.93
CA CYS A 37 -8.78 6.38 -19.44
C CYS A 37 -9.76 5.62 -18.53
N ALA A 38 -11.04 5.56 -18.92
CA ALA A 38 -11.98 4.63 -18.31
C ALA A 38 -11.44 3.17 -18.36
N GLY A 39 -11.61 2.42 -17.28
CA GLY A 39 -11.11 1.04 -17.21
C GLY A 39 -9.61 0.92 -16.93
N VAL A 40 -8.90 2.02 -16.63
CA VAL A 40 -7.45 2.02 -16.37
C VAL A 40 -7.18 2.10 -14.88
N VAL A 41 -6.12 1.43 -14.43
CA VAL A 41 -5.49 1.72 -13.14
C VAL A 41 -4.14 2.36 -13.43
N PHE A 42 -3.96 3.60 -13.00
CA PHE A 42 -2.69 4.30 -13.06
C PHE A 42 -1.88 3.97 -11.82
N VAL A 43 -0.60 3.67 -12.03
CA VAL A 43 0.33 3.37 -10.94
C VAL A 43 1.57 4.23 -11.07
N GLU A 44 1.89 4.90 -9.97
CA GLU A 44 3.11 5.68 -9.80
C GLU A 44 3.97 5.05 -8.71
N LEU A 45 5.29 5.05 -8.91
CA LEU A 45 6.26 4.55 -7.94
C LEU A 45 6.95 5.72 -7.24
N HIS A 46 6.74 5.81 -5.94
CA HIS A 46 7.35 6.83 -5.09
C HIS A 46 8.39 6.22 -4.14
N ARG A 47 9.32 7.06 -3.70
CA ARG A 47 10.20 6.75 -2.57
C ARG A 47 9.53 7.22 -1.28
N ASN A 48 9.67 6.43 -0.24
CA ASN A 48 9.14 6.72 1.10
C ASN A 48 10.29 6.52 2.12
N ALA A 49 10.31 7.29 3.19
CA ALA A 49 11.39 7.26 4.19
C ALA A 49 11.19 6.17 5.28
N SER A 50 10.06 5.49 5.27
CA SER A 50 9.70 4.44 6.23
C SER A 50 10.41 3.11 5.99
N GLU A 51 10.04 2.09 6.78
CA GLU A 51 10.44 0.68 6.55
C GLU A 51 9.88 0.09 5.24
N PHE A 52 9.03 0.83 4.53
CA PHE A 52 8.55 0.53 3.18
C PHE A 52 9.08 1.58 2.19
N PRO A 53 10.35 1.49 1.76
CA PRO A 53 11.01 2.55 0.98
C PRO A 53 10.44 2.78 -0.42
N PHE A 54 9.51 1.93 -0.87
CA PHE A 54 8.82 2.01 -2.15
C PHE A 54 7.32 2.07 -1.91
N ALA A 55 6.65 3.08 -2.48
CA ALA A 55 5.20 3.23 -2.41
C ALA A 55 4.60 3.20 -3.81
N LEU A 56 3.66 2.30 -4.05
CA LEU A 56 2.83 2.27 -5.25
C LEU A 56 1.58 3.11 -4.99
N HIS A 57 1.46 4.22 -5.70
CA HIS A 57 0.28 5.09 -5.65
C HIS A 57 -0.64 4.71 -6.80
N ALA A 58 -1.83 4.20 -6.50
CA ALA A 58 -2.74 3.65 -7.50
C ALA A 58 -4.04 4.46 -7.61
N THR A 59 -4.32 4.97 -8.80
CA THR A 59 -5.59 5.60 -9.16
C THR A 59 -6.42 4.63 -9.98
N ASN A 60 -7.48 4.09 -9.38
CA ASN A 60 -8.35 3.10 -10.00
C ASN A 60 -9.55 3.76 -10.69
N LEU A 61 -9.51 3.81 -12.02
CA LEU A 61 -10.62 4.24 -12.88
C LEU A 61 -11.31 3.05 -13.56
N ALA A 62 -10.94 1.82 -13.18
CA ALA A 62 -11.64 0.61 -13.57
C ALA A 62 -12.85 0.30 -12.67
N GLY A 63 -13.01 1.05 -11.59
CA GLY A 63 -14.09 0.89 -10.62
C GLY A 63 -13.84 -0.26 -9.64
N GLY A 64 -14.82 -0.51 -8.77
CA GLY A 64 -14.71 -1.50 -7.69
C GLY A 64 -14.27 -0.91 -6.36
N ASP A 65 -13.95 -1.78 -5.41
CA ASP A 65 -13.51 -1.38 -4.07
C ASP A 65 -11.98 -1.26 -4.02
N ASP A 66 -11.49 -0.03 -3.98
CA ASP A 66 -10.06 0.30 -3.90
C ASP A 66 -9.36 -0.33 -2.71
N TYR A 67 -10.07 -0.46 -1.61
CA TYR A 67 -9.52 -1.05 -0.41
C TYR A 67 -9.30 -2.56 -0.57
N ALA A 68 -10.33 -3.26 -1.06
CA ALA A 68 -10.24 -4.70 -1.31
C ALA A 68 -9.17 -5.01 -2.37
N LEU A 69 -9.10 -4.19 -3.43
CA LEU A 69 -8.08 -4.31 -4.46
C LEU A 69 -6.68 -4.07 -3.87
N GLY A 70 -6.48 -2.96 -3.14
CA GLY A 70 -5.21 -2.63 -2.51
C GLY A 70 -4.69 -3.74 -1.59
N LEU A 71 -5.55 -4.29 -0.73
CA LEU A 71 -5.21 -5.42 0.14
C LEU A 71 -4.75 -6.66 -0.65
N ALA A 72 -5.49 -7.02 -1.70
CA ALA A 72 -5.20 -8.20 -2.51
C ALA A 72 -3.88 -8.06 -3.28
N ILE A 73 -3.62 -6.87 -3.83
CA ILE A 73 -2.36 -6.54 -4.50
C ILE A 73 -1.19 -6.56 -3.50
N ALA A 74 -1.34 -5.92 -2.34
CA ALA A 74 -0.29 -5.88 -1.31
C ALA A 74 0.12 -7.31 -0.89
N ARG A 75 -0.86 -8.16 -0.55
CA ARG A 75 -0.60 -9.57 -0.21
C ARG A 75 0.17 -10.30 -1.32
N THR A 76 -0.27 -10.13 -2.56
CA THR A 76 0.32 -10.83 -3.71
C THR A 76 1.76 -10.39 -3.93
N LEU A 77 2.05 -9.10 -3.78
CA LEU A 77 3.40 -8.56 -3.90
C LEU A 77 4.31 -9.00 -2.76
N SER A 78 3.79 -9.06 -1.52
CA SER A 78 4.55 -9.61 -0.38
C SER A 78 5.06 -11.03 -0.68
N LEU A 79 4.22 -11.87 -1.27
CA LEU A 79 4.60 -13.23 -1.66
C LEU A 79 5.52 -13.28 -2.89
N ALA A 80 5.18 -12.54 -3.94
CA ALA A 80 5.90 -12.59 -5.22
C ALA A 80 7.31 -11.98 -5.16
N LEU A 81 7.54 -11.07 -4.20
CA LEU A 81 8.81 -10.39 -4.01
C LEU A 81 9.55 -10.84 -2.75
N ASP A 82 9.01 -11.81 -1.99
CA ASP A 82 9.56 -12.27 -0.71
C ASP A 82 9.86 -11.09 0.23
N CYS A 83 8.86 -10.22 0.43
CA CYS A 83 9.01 -8.96 1.14
C CYS A 83 7.83 -8.64 2.06
N ARG A 84 7.99 -7.63 2.90
CA ARG A 84 6.88 -7.04 3.64
C ARG A 84 6.16 -6.03 2.75
N SER A 85 4.84 -5.99 2.86
CA SER A 85 4.04 -4.94 2.21
C SER A 85 3.00 -4.38 3.17
N VAL A 86 2.56 -3.16 2.95
CA VAL A 86 1.45 -2.54 3.69
C VAL A 86 0.44 -1.99 2.70
N CYS A 87 -0.86 -2.16 2.98
CA CYS A 87 -1.91 -1.39 2.32
C CYS A 87 -2.44 -0.37 3.32
N ASP A 88 -2.33 0.90 2.97
CA ASP A 88 -2.77 2.01 3.81
C ASP A 88 -4.30 2.15 3.81
N GLY A 89 -4.85 2.61 4.93
CA GLY A 89 -6.26 2.94 5.12
C GLY A 89 -7.15 1.73 5.35
N THR A 90 -7.24 1.21 6.57
CA THR A 90 -8.09 0.05 6.85
C THR A 90 -9.44 0.39 7.45
N ARG A 91 -10.40 -0.48 7.12
CA ARG A 91 -11.67 -0.62 7.84
C ARG A 91 -11.60 -1.78 8.86
N HIS A 92 -10.41 -2.20 9.28
CA HIS A 92 -10.20 -3.47 9.99
C HIS A 92 -9.87 -3.31 11.47
N GLY A 93 -10.55 -4.08 12.31
CA GLY A 93 -10.40 -4.14 13.77
C GLY A 93 -11.68 -3.70 14.49
N PRO A 94 -11.73 -3.71 15.84
CA PRO A 94 -12.97 -3.49 16.60
C PRO A 94 -13.55 -2.06 16.53
N GLY A 95 -12.80 -1.06 16.05
CA GLY A 95 -13.28 0.30 15.78
C GLY A 95 -12.76 0.80 14.45
N ALA A 96 -13.51 1.61 13.70
CA ALA A 96 -13.00 2.22 12.47
C ALA A 96 -12.05 3.37 12.82
N TYR A 97 -10.79 3.04 13.17
CA TYR A 97 -9.76 4.04 13.44
C TYR A 97 -9.01 4.37 12.13
N PRO A 98 -8.79 5.67 11.82
CA PRO A 98 -8.15 6.06 10.56
C PRO A 98 -6.73 5.51 10.38
N GLY A 99 -5.96 5.38 11.48
CA GLY A 99 -4.56 4.96 11.45
C GLY A 99 -4.31 3.45 11.60
N TRP A 100 -5.26 2.62 11.17
CA TRP A 100 -5.05 1.19 11.13
C TRP A 100 -4.69 0.75 9.71
N CYS A 101 -3.66 -0.08 9.58
CA CYS A 101 -3.18 -0.65 8.32
C CYS A 101 -3.06 -2.18 8.39
N ILE A 102 -3.02 -2.85 7.22
CA ILE A 102 -2.64 -4.27 7.16
C ILE A 102 -1.24 -4.38 6.62
N VAL A 103 -0.37 -4.99 7.43
CA VAL A 103 0.98 -5.34 7.03
C VAL A 103 1.02 -6.84 6.71
N TRP A 104 1.44 -7.17 5.50
CA TRP A 104 1.71 -8.53 5.08
C TRP A 104 3.17 -8.87 5.31
N ILE A 105 3.41 -9.99 5.99
CA ILE A 105 4.75 -10.53 6.26
C ILE A 105 4.71 -11.98 5.78
N GLU A 106 5.43 -12.29 4.69
CA GLU A 106 5.44 -13.63 4.08
C GLU A 106 4.00 -14.13 3.77
N GLY A 107 3.14 -13.21 3.30
CA GLY A 107 1.73 -13.50 3.01
C GLY A 107 0.80 -13.67 4.22
N GLN A 108 1.31 -13.51 5.46
CA GLN A 108 0.50 -13.48 6.67
C GLN A 108 0.05 -12.06 6.99
N ALA A 109 -1.23 -11.87 7.30
CA ALA A 109 -1.79 -10.57 7.65
C ALA A 109 -1.51 -10.21 9.11
N TRP A 110 -1.06 -8.99 9.34
CA TRP A 110 -0.90 -8.38 10.66
C TRP A 110 -1.65 -7.05 10.70
N LEU A 111 -2.39 -6.80 11.77
CA LEU A 111 -2.93 -5.49 12.05
C LEU A 111 -1.79 -4.58 12.51
N GLY A 112 -1.63 -3.45 11.84
CA GLY A 112 -0.69 -2.38 12.18
C GLY A 112 -1.41 -1.13 12.67
N ASP A 113 -0.75 -0.38 13.54
CA ASP A 113 -1.07 1.00 13.90
C ASP A 113 0.01 1.90 13.27
N ASP A 114 -0.38 2.71 12.30
CA ASP A 114 0.50 3.59 11.55
C ASP A 114 0.53 5.03 12.08
N TYR A 115 -0.19 5.33 13.17
CA TYR A 115 -0.01 6.59 13.86
C TYR A 115 1.41 6.72 14.43
N TYR A 116 1.95 7.91 14.28
CA TYR A 116 3.32 8.28 14.60
C TYR A 116 4.36 7.47 13.82
N SER A 117 3.98 6.95 12.65
CA SER A 117 4.89 6.24 11.76
C SER A 117 5.43 7.14 10.65
N LEU A 118 6.64 6.86 10.19
CA LEU A 118 7.20 7.46 8.97
C LEU A 118 6.40 7.11 7.72
N PHE A 119 5.57 6.06 7.75
CA PHE A 119 4.80 5.65 6.58
C PHE A 119 3.59 6.56 6.35
N TYR A 120 2.86 6.90 7.41
CA TYR A 120 1.61 7.67 7.34
C TYR A 120 1.79 9.16 7.70
N ASP A 121 2.57 9.49 8.73
CA ASP A 121 2.67 10.86 9.27
C ASP A 121 3.85 11.66 8.70
N ASP A 122 4.70 11.06 7.85
CA ASP A 122 5.80 11.79 7.23
C ASP A 122 5.28 12.87 6.26
N SER A 123 5.57 14.14 6.57
CA SER A 123 5.23 15.28 5.72
C SER A 123 6.37 16.30 5.59
N PRO A 124 6.45 17.05 4.46
CA PRO A 124 7.45 18.11 4.27
C PRO A 124 7.40 19.24 5.31
N GLU A 125 6.27 19.40 5.99
CA GLU A 125 6.03 20.43 7.00
C GLU A 125 6.64 20.09 8.36
N LEU A 126 7.00 18.83 8.61
CA LEU A 126 7.61 18.41 9.86
C LEU A 126 9.01 19.00 10.04
N SER A 127 9.28 19.52 11.23
CA SER A 127 10.62 19.83 11.68
C SER A 127 11.48 18.56 11.83
N ALA A 128 12.80 18.73 11.91
CA ALA A 128 13.72 17.62 12.13
C ALA A 128 13.46 16.89 13.45
N ASP A 129 13.08 17.63 14.51
CA ASP A 129 12.78 17.06 15.83
C ASP A 129 11.48 16.26 15.81
N GLU A 130 10.42 16.76 15.16
CA GLU A 130 9.15 16.03 15.00
C GLU A 130 9.34 14.75 14.19
N ARG A 131 10.06 14.86 13.07
CA ARG A 131 10.40 13.71 12.22
C ARG A 131 11.21 12.66 12.97
N ALA A 132 12.10 13.06 13.88
CA ALA A 132 12.90 12.14 14.68
C ALA A 132 12.07 11.36 15.73
N GLN A 133 10.84 11.80 16.04
CA GLN A 133 9.92 11.04 16.91
C GLN A 133 9.12 9.98 16.15
N LEU A 134 9.12 10.01 14.82
CA LEU A 134 8.41 9.03 14.00
C LEU A 134 9.17 7.70 13.97
N GLY A 135 8.42 6.61 14.00
CA GLY A 135 8.94 5.24 13.99
C GLY A 135 8.43 4.41 12.82
N PRO A 136 8.69 3.09 12.82
CA PRO A 136 7.99 2.17 11.95
C PRO A 136 6.54 1.96 12.41
N ILE A 137 5.72 1.39 11.53
CA ILE A 137 4.37 0.91 11.85
C ILE A 137 4.45 -0.10 13.00
N LYS A 138 3.58 0.08 14.01
CA LYS A 138 3.52 -0.82 15.16
C LYS A 138 2.63 -2.01 14.83
N LEU A 139 3.23 -3.21 14.78
CA LEU A 139 2.46 -4.45 14.62
C LEU A 139 1.75 -4.82 15.92
N LEU A 140 0.43 -4.96 15.87
CA LEU A 140 -0.40 -5.24 17.04
C LEU A 140 -0.62 -6.74 17.23
N HIS A 141 -1.19 -7.42 16.24
CA HIS A 141 -1.40 -8.87 16.26
C HIS A 141 -1.68 -9.41 14.86
N ARG A 142 -1.50 -10.73 14.71
CA ARG A 142 -1.81 -11.46 13.47
C ARG A 142 -3.33 -11.57 13.28
N LEU A 143 -3.78 -11.41 12.04
CA LEU A 143 -5.18 -11.61 11.65
C LEU A 143 -5.39 -12.97 10.96
N GLU A 144 -6.60 -13.48 11.05
CA GLU A 144 -7.08 -14.61 10.25
C GLU A 144 -8.00 -14.06 9.15
N LEU A 145 -7.43 -13.81 7.96
CA LEU A 145 -8.11 -13.26 6.77
C LEU A 145 -8.12 -14.27 5.62
#